data_AF-A0A0F9WBP9-F1
#
_entry.id   AF-A0A0F9WBP9-F1
#
_cell.length_a   1.000
_cell.length_b   1.000
_cell.length_c   1.000
_cell.angle_alpha   90.00
_cell.angle_beta   90.00
_cell.angle_gamma   90.00
#
_symmetry.space_group_name_H-M   'P 1'
#
loop_
_entity.id
_entity.type
_entity.pdbx_description
1 polymer ?
#
loop_
_entity_poly.entity_id
_entity_poly.type
_entity_poly.pdbx_seq_one_letter_code
_entity_poly.pdbx_strand_id
1 'polypeptide(L)'
;MKRFWSKVDKHGPLYEGTPCWLWTGAIRFGYGQFKIEGKVKAAHRLTYKLLRGPIPSELELDHLCRVKHCVNPGHLEAVTHIENLRRGIRTCPSKTHCINGHSIENVKVAHRRRRCMICQRGYNRKYNARRKQQEAIT
;
A
#
# COMPACT_ATOMS: atom_id res chain seq x y z
N MET A 1 -13.27 -5.81 23.57
CA MET A 1 -11.88 -5.57 23.10
C MET A 1 -10.97 -6.80 23.12
N LYS A 2 -11.16 -7.83 23.96
CA LYS A 2 -10.35 -9.06 23.94
C LYS A 2 -10.16 -9.68 22.55
N ARG A 3 -11.24 -9.79 21.76
CA ARG A 3 -11.23 -10.29 20.36
C ARG A 3 -10.40 -9.46 19.37
N PHE A 4 -10.14 -8.20 19.70
CA PHE A 4 -9.28 -7.34 18.88
C PHE A 4 -7.83 -7.70 19.14
N TRP A 5 -7.43 -7.67 20.41
CA TRP A 5 -6.05 -7.93 20.84
C TRP A 5 -5.57 -9.36 20.56
N SER A 6 -6.49 -10.34 20.51
CA SER A 6 -6.15 -11.71 20.09
C SER A 6 -5.73 -11.83 18.62
N LYS A 7 -5.86 -10.76 17.82
CA LYS A 7 -5.49 -10.70 16.39
C LYS A 7 -4.28 -9.79 16.15
N VAL A 8 -3.54 -9.47 17.20
CA VAL A 8 -2.38 -8.59 17.14
C VAL A 8 -1.16 -9.39 17.57
N ASP A 9 -0.31 -9.71 16.60
CA ASP A 9 1.01 -10.29 16.85
C ASP A 9 2.02 -9.16 17.12
N LYS A 10 2.63 -9.14 18.30
CA LYS A 10 3.57 -8.09 18.72
C LYS A 10 5.04 -8.43 18.42
N HIS A 11 5.30 -9.53 17.71
CA HIS A 11 6.65 -9.99 17.36
C HIS A 11 7.01 -9.69 15.90
N GLY A 12 6.43 -8.62 15.33
CA GLY A 12 6.74 -8.18 13.97
C GLY A 12 8.13 -7.54 13.82
N PRO A 13 8.50 -7.13 12.59
CA PRO A 13 9.78 -6.48 12.32
C PRO A 13 9.96 -5.20 13.14
N LEU A 14 11.21 -4.89 13.50
CA LEU A 14 11.54 -3.70 14.28
C LEU A 14 11.50 -2.44 13.42
N TYR A 15 10.94 -1.37 13.99
CA TYR A 15 11.06 0.01 13.52
C TYR A 15 11.54 0.87 14.69
N GLU A 16 12.69 1.52 14.51
CA GLU A 16 13.34 2.34 15.55
C GLU A 16 13.43 1.62 16.90
N GLY A 17 13.86 0.35 16.89
CA GLY A 17 14.05 -0.45 18.10
C GLY A 17 12.76 -1.01 18.74
N THR A 18 11.58 -0.74 18.18
CA THR A 18 10.30 -1.27 18.69
C THR A 18 9.60 -2.16 17.66
N PRO A 19 8.98 -3.30 18.06
CA PRO A 19 8.40 -4.24 17.11
C PRO A 19 7.09 -3.72 16.51
N CYS A 20 6.89 -4.02 15.23
CA CYS A 20 5.59 -3.88 14.59
C CYS A 20 4.58 -4.78 15.29
N TRP A 21 3.37 -4.26 15.48
CA TRP A 21 2.24 -5.06 15.93
C TRP A 21 1.42 -5.47 14.72
N LEU A 22 1.65 -6.66 14.19
CA LEU A 22 1.04 -7.12 12.96
C LEU A 22 -0.39 -7.58 13.18
N TRP A 23 -1.30 -7.06 12.36
CA TRP A 23 -2.67 -7.53 12.32
C TRP A 23 -2.75 -8.89 11.61
N THR A 24 -3.29 -9.90 12.30
CA THR A 24 -3.43 -11.28 11.78
C THR A 24 -4.86 -11.60 11.31
N GLY A 25 -5.76 -10.62 11.35
CA GLY A 25 -7.14 -10.76 10.86
C GLY A 25 -7.31 -10.42 9.37
N ALA A 26 -8.54 -10.10 8.97
CA ALA A 26 -8.85 -9.72 7.58
C ALA A 26 -8.04 -8.48 7.13
N ILE A 27 -7.54 -8.50 5.90
CA ILE A 27 -6.74 -7.43 5.29
C ILE A 27 -7.42 -7.00 3.98
N ARG A 28 -7.48 -5.68 3.74
CA ARG A 28 -7.97 -5.09 2.48
C ARG A 28 -7.03 -3.98 2.03
N PHE A 29 -6.55 -4.06 0.79
CA PHE A 29 -5.55 -3.13 0.23
C PHE A 29 -4.28 -2.96 1.09
N GLY A 30 -3.92 -4.02 1.83
CA GLY A 30 -2.79 -4.03 2.77
C GLY A 30 -3.13 -3.54 4.20
N TYR A 31 -4.32 -3.01 4.44
CA TYR A 31 -4.73 -2.52 5.77
C TYR A 31 -5.60 -3.54 6.51
N GLY A 32 -5.28 -3.77 7.79
CA GLY A 32 -6.07 -4.62 8.68
C GLY A 32 -7.50 -4.09 8.90
N GLN A 33 -8.47 -4.99 8.90
CA GLN A 33 -9.90 -4.72 9.02
C GLN A 33 -10.47 -5.44 10.25
N PHE A 34 -11.31 -4.74 11.01
CA PHE A 34 -12.01 -5.31 12.16
C PHE A 34 -13.48 -4.91 12.15
N LYS A 35 -14.38 -5.90 12.22
CA LYS A 35 -15.83 -5.70 12.27
C LYS A 35 -16.30 -5.52 13.71
N ILE A 36 -16.76 -4.35 14.11
CA ILE A 36 -17.33 -4.08 15.45
C ILE A 36 -18.71 -3.47 15.27
N GLU A 37 -19.72 -3.96 16.02
CA GLU A 37 -21.09 -3.44 15.96
C GLU A 37 -21.64 -3.38 14.51
N GLY A 38 -21.44 -4.45 13.76
CA GLY A 38 -21.86 -4.53 12.35
C GLY A 38 -21.02 -3.74 11.35
N LYS A 39 -20.16 -2.80 11.81
CA LYS A 39 -19.36 -1.91 10.96
C LYS A 39 -17.91 -2.38 10.84
N VAL A 40 -17.35 -2.32 9.63
CA VAL A 40 -15.92 -2.57 9.41
C VAL A 40 -15.13 -1.29 9.70
N LYS A 41 -14.08 -1.40 10.49
CA LYS A 41 -13.16 -0.31 10.84
C LYS A 41 -11.72 -0.74 10.58
N ALA A 42 -10.87 0.21 10.21
CA ALA A 42 -9.44 -0.04 10.04
C ALA A 42 -8.79 -0.34 11.41
N ALA A 43 -8.04 -1.43 11.50
CA ALA A 43 -7.48 -1.92 12.75
C ALA A 43 -6.44 -0.96 13.37
N HIS A 44 -5.62 -0.32 12.54
CA HIS A 44 -4.63 0.66 13.00
C HIS A 44 -5.31 1.92 13.59
N ARG A 45 -6.39 2.42 12.97
CA ARG A 45 -7.20 3.55 13.49
C ARG A 45 -7.87 3.22 14.81
N LEU A 46 -8.36 1.99 14.98
CA LEU A 46 -8.93 1.53 16.25
C LEU A 46 -7.85 1.52 17.34
N THR A 47 -6.68 0.96 17.06
CA THR A 47 -5.59 0.89 18.05
C THR A 47 -5.10 2.28 18.44
N TYR A 48 -4.92 3.17 17.47
CA TYR A 48 -4.58 4.56 17.72
C TYR A 48 -5.64 5.24 18.61
N LYS A 49 -6.93 5.10 18.27
CA LYS A 49 -8.02 5.68 19.07
C LYS A 49 -8.03 5.18 20.52
N LEU A 50 -7.81 3.88 20.71
CA LEU A 50 -7.84 3.25 22.04
C LEU A 50 -6.65 3.65 22.92
N LEU A 51 -5.47 3.91 22.33
CA LEU A 51 -4.22 4.12 23.08
C LEU A 51 -3.69 5.56 23.04
N ARG A 52 -4.10 6.38 22.07
CA ARG A 52 -3.68 7.77 21.89
C ARG A 52 -4.84 8.77 21.88
N GLY A 53 -6.09 8.30 21.77
CA GLY A 53 -7.27 9.16 21.71
C GLY A 53 -7.71 9.48 20.27
N PRO A 54 -8.69 10.40 20.10
CA PRO A 54 -9.32 10.65 18.80
C PRO A 54 -8.32 11.16 17.76
N ILE A 55 -8.53 10.75 16.51
CA ILE A 55 -7.81 11.29 15.34
C ILE A 55 -8.60 12.52 14.90
N PRO A 56 -7.98 13.72 14.83
CA PRO A 56 -8.64 14.91 14.29
C PRO A 56 -9.20 14.68 12.88
N SER A 57 -10.33 15.33 12.52
CA SER A 57 -11.07 15.06 11.28
C SER A 57 -10.22 15.26 10.01
N GLU A 58 -9.30 16.23 10.05
CA GLU A 58 -8.47 16.62 8.91
C GLU A 58 -7.14 15.84 8.82
N LEU A 59 -6.92 14.87 9.71
CA LEU A 59 -5.67 14.10 9.76
C LEU A 59 -5.86 12.64 9.35
N GLU A 60 -4.85 12.16 8.64
CA GLU A 60 -4.67 10.77 8.24
C GLU A 60 -3.57 10.12 9.09
N LEU A 61 -3.63 8.80 9.26
CA LEU A 61 -2.54 8.07 9.94
C LEU A 61 -1.54 7.58 8.90
N ASP A 62 -0.31 8.08 8.97
CA ASP A 62 0.83 7.56 8.20
C ASP A 62 1.55 6.45 8.98
N HIS A 63 1.95 5.40 8.26
CA HIS A 63 2.74 4.30 8.80
C HIS A 63 4.23 4.63 8.64
N LEU A 64 4.86 5.04 9.73
CA LEU A 64 6.29 5.33 9.77
C LEU A 64 7.13 4.08 9.42
N CYS A 65 6.69 2.92 9.91
CA CYS A 65 7.31 1.62 9.63
C CYS A 65 7.08 1.09 8.20
N ARG A 66 6.26 1.75 7.36
CA ARG A 66 5.86 1.30 6.01
C ARG A 66 5.18 -0.07 5.92
N VAL A 67 4.84 -0.69 7.06
CA VAL A 67 4.06 -1.94 7.13
C VAL A 67 2.58 -1.60 7.32
N LYS A 68 1.80 -1.65 6.22
CA LYS A 68 0.37 -1.22 6.19
C LYS A 68 -0.57 -1.94 7.17
N HIS A 69 -0.23 -3.16 7.58
CA HIS A 69 -1.01 -3.95 8.53
C HIS A 69 -0.41 -3.92 9.95
N CYS A 70 0.61 -3.09 10.20
CA CYS A 70 1.04 -2.75 11.55
C CYS A 70 -0.06 -1.90 12.23
N VAL A 71 -0.35 -2.21 13.49
CA VAL A 71 -1.32 -1.49 14.33
C VAL A 71 -0.66 -0.87 15.56
N ASN A 72 0.67 -0.93 15.69
CA ASN A 72 1.39 -0.32 16.81
C ASN A 72 1.19 1.21 16.78
N PRO A 73 0.57 1.83 17.79
CA PRO A 73 0.31 3.27 17.78
C PRO A 73 1.59 4.11 17.87
N GLY A 74 2.72 3.53 18.31
CA GLY A 74 4.03 4.18 18.26
C GLY A 74 4.64 4.24 16.86
N HIS A 75 4.09 3.50 15.89
CA HIS A 75 4.53 3.50 14.49
C HIS A 75 3.58 4.28 13.58
N LEU A 76 2.64 5.02 14.15
CA LEU A 76 1.62 5.79 13.47
C LEU A 76 1.76 7.26 13.84
N GLU A 77 1.65 8.13 12.84
CA GLU A 77 1.63 9.58 13.04
C GLU A 77 0.38 10.16 12.37
N ALA A 78 -0.33 11.04 13.08
CA ALA A 78 -1.44 11.79 12.52
C ALA A 78 -0.91 12.98 11.72
N VAL A 79 -1.02 12.93 10.39
CA VAL A 79 -0.47 13.91 9.46
C VAL A 79 -1.56 14.46 8.54
N THR A 80 -1.30 15.60 7.92
CA THR A 80 -2.20 16.12 6.88
C THR A 80 -2.17 15.22 5.65
N HIS A 81 -3.23 15.25 4.84
CA HIS A 81 -3.27 14.52 3.57
C HIS A 81 -2.07 14.87 2.66
N ILE A 82 -1.67 16.15 2.61
CA ILE A 82 -0.52 16.61 1.81
C ILE A 82 0.78 15.96 2.30
N GLU A 83 0.99 15.90 3.61
CA GLU A 83 2.20 15.30 4.18
C GLU A 83 2.22 13.78 3.96
N ASN A 84 1.07 13.10 4.11
CA ASN A 84 0.95 11.67 3.79
C ASN A 84 1.29 11.39 2.32
N LEU A 85 0.80 12.21 1.40
CA LEU A 85 1.13 12.11 -0.03
C LEU A 85 2.61 12.37 -0.32
N ARG A 86 3.21 13.35 0.38
CA ARG A 86 4.63 13.69 0.24
C ARG A 86 5.54 12.56 0.70
N ARG A 87 5.22 11.93 1.84
CA ARG A 87 5.96 10.82 2.45
C ARG A 87 5.71 9.48 1.78
N GLY A 88 4.54 9.33 1.16
CA GLY A 88 4.19 8.15 0.40
C GLY A 88 5.27 7.83 -0.63
N ILE A 89 5.59 6.54 -0.78
CA ILE A 89 6.49 6.09 -1.86
C ILE A 89 5.77 6.43 -3.17
N ARG A 90 6.19 7.54 -3.78
CA ARG A 90 5.75 7.90 -5.11
C ARG A 90 6.27 6.79 -6.03
N THR A 91 5.38 5.93 -6.51
CA THR A 91 5.57 5.19 -7.76
C THR A 91 5.50 6.16 -8.94
N CYS A 92 6.14 7.33 -8.82
CA CYS A 92 6.44 8.16 -9.96
C CYS A 92 7.58 7.43 -10.67
N PRO A 93 7.40 7.01 -11.94
CA PRO A 93 8.50 6.54 -12.75
C PRO A 93 9.62 7.56 -12.64
N SER A 94 10.81 7.09 -12.29
CA SER A 94 12.03 7.88 -12.23
C SER A 94 12.03 8.94 -13.33
N LYS A 95 12.49 10.16 -13.01
CA LYS A 95 12.61 11.22 -14.04
C LYS A 95 13.49 10.74 -15.21
N THR A 96 14.41 9.81 -14.94
CA THR A 96 15.37 9.27 -15.90
C THR A 96 14.98 7.91 -16.47
N HIS A 97 14.13 7.12 -15.78
CA HIS A 97 13.80 5.75 -16.18
C HIS A 97 12.33 5.37 -15.95
N CYS A 98 11.80 4.46 -16.76
CA CYS A 98 10.48 3.88 -16.56
C CYS A 98 10.49 2.88 -15.37
N ILE A 99 9.31 2.39 -14.97
CA ILE A 99 9.17 1.43 -13.84
C ILE A 99 9.96 0.12 -14.04
N ASN A 100 10.28 -0.24 -15.28
CA ASN A 100 11.09 -1.41 -15.62
C ASN A 100 12.57 -1.05 -15.93
N GLY A 101 13.02 0.15 -15.57
CA GLY A 101 14.42 0.56 -15.72
C GLY A 101 14.84 1.01 -17.12
N HIS A 102 13.94 1.14 -18.10
CA HIS A 102 14.33 1.68 -19.42
C HIS A 102 14.45 3.21 -19.39
N SER A 103 15.43 3.76 -20.10
CA SER A 103 15.63 5.21 -20.26
C SER A 103 14.34 5.94 -20.63
N ILE A 104 14.14 7.12 -20.06
CA ILE A 104 12.99 8.00 -20.31
C ILE A 104 12.84 8.40 -21.78
N GLU A 105 13.91 8.35 -22.59
CA GLU A 105 13.87 8.56 -24.04
C GLU A 105 12.92 7.58 -24.75
N ASN A 106 12.76 6.38 -24.16
CA ASN A 106 11.82 5.37 -24.65
C ASN A 106 10.40 5.57 -24.13
N VAL A 107 10.10 6.68 -23.45
CA VAL A 107 8.79 6.98 -22.86
C VAL A 107 8.10 8.09 -23.63
N LYS A 108 6.94 7.77 -24.22
CA LYS A 108 6.07 8.75 -24.88
C LYS A 108 4.88 9.08 -23.98
N VAL A 109 4.43 10.34 -23.99
CA VAL A 109 3.19 10.74 -23.31
C VAL A 109 2.05 10.67 -24.31
N ALA A 110 1.02 9.89 -23.99
CA ALA A 110 -0.22 9.82 -24.76
C ALA A 110 -1.42 9.82 -23.81
N HIS A 111 -2.48 10.57 -24.13
CA HIS A 111 -3.67 10.72 -23.28
C HIS A 111 -3.34 11.00 -21.80
N ARG A 112 -2.42 11.94 -21.54
CA ARG A 112 -1.94 12.32 -20.19
C ARG A 112 -1.31 11.16 -19.38
N ARG A 113 -0.89 10.09 -20.05
CA ARG A 113 -0.20 8.94 -19.43
C ARG A 113 1.16 8.71 -20.09
N ARG A 114 2.17 8.42 -19.28
CA ARG A 114 3.50 7.99 -19.75
C ARG A 114 3.46 6.53 -20.18
N ARG A 115 3.91 6.22 -21.40
CA ARG A 115 4.01 4.86 -21.93
C ARG A 115 5.42 4.58 -22.43
N CYS A 116 6.08 3.59 -21.83
CA CYS A 116 7.37 3.11 -22.32
C CYS A 116 7.17 2.21 -23.54
N MET A 117 7.78 2.58 -24.67
CA MET A 117 7.67 1.88 -25.94
C MET A 117 8.30 0.48 -25.89
N ILE A 118 9.38 0.30 -25.13
CA ILE A 118 10.01 -1.01 -24.93
C ILE A 118 9.07 -1.93 -24.13
N CYS A 119 8.52 -1.43 -23.03
CA CYS A 119 7.54 -2.19 -22.24
C CYS A 119 6.29 -2.54 -23.06
N GLN A 120 5.79 -1.61 -23.88
CA GLN A 120 4.64 -1.85 -24.75
C GLN A 120 4.92 -2.93 -25.79
N ARG A 121 6.07 -2.89 -26.46
CA ARG A 121 6.48 -3.94 -27.41
C ARG A 121 6.56 -5.31 -26.74
N GLY A 122 7.15 -5.37 -25.54
CA GLY A 122 7.22 -6.60 -24.74
C GLY A 122 5.84 -7.15 -24.37
N TYR A 123 4.93 -6.27 -23.96
CA TYR A 123 3.54 -6.64 -23.65
C TYR A 123 2.81 -7.17 -24.90
N ASN A 124 2.89 -6.45 -26.03
CA ASN A 124 2.25 -6.85 -27.28
C ASN A 124 2.76 -8.22 -27.78
N ARG A 125 4.07 -8.47 -27.67
CA ARG A 125 4.66 -9.78 -28.01
C ARG A 125 4.04 -10.90 -27.18
N LYS A 126 3.94 -10.72 -25.85
CA LYS A 126 3.32 -11.70 -24.95
C LYS A 126 1.84 -11.91 -25.24
N TYR A 127 1.10 -10.83 -25.49
CA TYR A 127 -0.32 -10.87 -25.84
C TYR A 127 -0.56 -11.66 -27.13
N ASN A 128 0.19 -11.35 -28.20
CA ASN A 128 0.07 -12.04 -29.49
C ASN A 128 0.45 -13.52 -29.38
N ALA A 129 1.47 -13.87 -28.59
CA ALA A 129 1.85 -15.26 -28.34
C ALA A 129 0.73 -16.05 -27.65
N ARG A 130 0.10 -15.48 -26.61
CA ARG A 130 -1.04 -16.09 -25.92
C ARG A 130 -2.24 -16.28 -26.84
N ARG A 131 -2.54 -15.28 -27.67
CA ARG A 131 -3.67 -15.34 -28.60
C ARG A 131 -3.48 -16.46 -29.64
N LYS A 132 -2.27 -16.58 -30.21
CA LYS A 132 -1.93 -17.68 -31.13
C LYS A 132 -2.01 -19.06 -30.47
N GLN A 133 -1.59 -19.19 -29.21
CA GLN A 133 -1.72 -20.45 -28.47
C GLN A 133 -3.20 -20.82 -28.25
N GLN A 134 -4.05 -19.84 -27.94
CA GLN A 134 -5.49 -20.06 -27.78
C GLN A 134 -6.17 -20.46 -29.10
N GLU A 135 -5.80 -19.79 -30.20
CA GLU A 135 -6.27 -20.09 -31.57
C GLU A 135 -5.81 -21.48 -32.05
N ALA A 136 -4.68 -22.00 -31.56
CA ALA A 136 -4.18 -23.34 -31.91
C ALA A 136 -4.77 -24.48 -31.08
N ILE A 137 -5.51 -24.18 -30.01
CA ILE A 137 -6.19 -25.14 -29.13
C ILE A 137 -7.68 -25.26 -29.49
N THR A 138 -8.20 -24.33 -30.30
CA THR A 138 -9.58 -24.34 -30.83
C THR A 138 -9.59 -25.03 -32.19
#